data_AF-K0KB91-F1
#
_entry.id   AF-K0KB91-F1
#
_cell.length_a   1.000
_cell.length_b   1.000
_cell.length_c   1.000
_cell.angle_alpha   90.00
_cell.angle_beta   90.00
_cell.angle_gamma   90.00
#
_symmetry.space_group_name_H-M   'P 1'
#
loop_
_entity.id
_entity.type
_entity.pdbx_description
1 polymer ?
#
loop_
_entity_poly.entity_id
_entity_poly.type
_entity_poly.pdbx_seq_one_letter_code
_entity_poly.pdbx_strand_id
1 'polypeptide(L)'
;MSQPATPLSEQEQQQLVRRIGRAMLPAFPPGWQRVRAEYRAAGRHIEVDLAFAGPDGQWRQVRPPMEVVQLFGQLRAGMYAADRGTWLSAVYELEAPAAFAVDFNAEDEPRWRNPPPVIGFQDELRTFPRADERIPDWLRHRVGLPPRVEPVPPGELRTANVYDGRDDTGRPIVNRPSVDPQLREALLTYLEAAPVVLAARNLDADEFAPGDQDVPLNFRTDGTWIWAGAVPHYLRKHGLPPEPALVQHIHDRAFQLSEVDEPTKDRAVALITGD
;
A
#
# COMPACT_ATOMS: atom_id res chain seq x y z
N MET A 1 24.47 -5.77 -24.78
CA MET A 1 24.05 -5.07 -23.54
C MET A 1 24.12 -3.58 -23.83
N SER A 2 22.99 -2.94 -24.12
CA SER A 2 22.95 -1.49 -24.36
C SER A 2 22.98 -0.80 -22.99
N GLN A 3 23.89 0.16 -22.81
CA GLN A 3 23.95 0.99 -21.61
C GLN A 3 22.56 1.58 -21.32
N PRO A 4 22.11 1.62 -20.05
CA PRO A 4 20.87 2.32 -19.72
C PRO A 4 21.04 3.79 -20.16
N ALA A 5 20.10 4.28 -20.97
CA ALA A 5 20.10 5.68 -21.37
C ALA A 5 20.07 6.54 -20.11
N THR A 6 21.01 7.47 -19.99
CA THR A 6 21.03 8.46 -18.90
C THR A 6 19.68 9.18 -18.88
N PRO A 7 18.98 9.26 -17.73
CA PRO A 7 17.74 10.02 -17.62
C PRO A 7 17.95 11.47 -18.04
N LEU A 8 16.97 12.04 -18.74
CA LEU A 8 17.00 13.44 -19.16
C LEU A 8 16.97 14.35 -17.95
N SER A 9 17.80 15.39 -17.97
CA SER A 9 17.68 16.50 -17.03
C SER A 9 16.34 17.23 -17.20
N GLU A 10 15.90 17.96 -16.17
CA GLU A 10 14.67 18.75 -16.24
C GLU A 10 14.69 19.76 -17.40
N GLN A 11 15.85 20.33 -17.71
CA GLN A 11 16.00 21.27 -18.82
C GLN A 11 15.79 20.58 -20.17
N GLU A 12 16.37 19.40 -20.38
CA GLU A 12 16.18 18.62 -21.61
C GLU A 12 14.73 18.14 -21.76
N GLN A 13 14.10 17.72 -20.65
CA GLN A 13 12.68 17.38 -20.63
C GLN A 13 11.81 18.57 -21.04
N GLN A 14 12.03 19.75 -20.45
CA GLN A 14 11.30 20.98 -20.82
C GLN A 14 11.54 21.39 -22.27
N GLN A 15 12.74 21.19 -22.80
CA GLN A 15 13.04 21.45 -24.20
C GLN A 15 12.27 20.51 -25.13
N LEU A 16 12.21 19.21 -24.82
CA LEU A 16 11.42 18.23 -25.57
C LEU A 16 9.93 18.56 -25.51
N VAL A 17 9.37 18.88 -24.34
CA VAL A 17 7.96 19.27 -24.18
C VAL A 17 7.60 20.48 -25.05
N ARG A 18 8.45 21.50 -25.10
CA ARG A 18 8.24 22.66 -26.00
C ARG A 18 8.35 22.28 -27.46
N ARG A 19 9.26 21.37 -27.81
CA ARG A 19 9.44 20.89 -29.17
C ARG A 19 8.24 20.07 -29.65
N ILE A 20 7.65 19.25 -28.78
CA ILE A 20 6.37 18.55 -29.03
C ILE A 20 5.28 19.57 -29.35
N GLY A 21 5.11 20.60 -28.50
CA GLY A 21 4.16 21.69 -28.70
C GLY A 21 4.26 22.31 -30.10
N ARG A 22 5.48 22.68 -30.51
CA ARG A 22 5.77 23.26 -31.83
C ARG A 22 5.51 22.30 -32.99
N ALA A 23 5.86 21.02 -32.82
CA ALA A 23 5.69 19.99 -33.85
C ALA A 23 4.21 19.67 -34.13
N MET A 24 3.30 19.96 -33.19
CA MET A 24 1.86 19.82 -33.41
C MET A 24 1.27 20.94 -34.29
N LEU A 25 1.80 22.16 -34.21
CA LEU A 25 1.21 23.36 -34.84
C LEU A 25 0.93 23.22 -36.35
N PRO A 26 1.81 22.61 -37.18
CA PRO A 26 1.56 22.46 -38.61
C PRO A 26 0.34 21.59 -38.96
N ALA A 27 -0.18 20.80 -38.00
CA ALA A 27 -1.35 19.94 -38.21
C ALA A 27 -2.68 20.70 -38.17
N PHE A 28 -2.68 21.97 -37.77
CA PHE A 28 -3.89 22.75 -37.54
C PHE A 28 -4.03 23.91 -38.52
N PRO A 29 -5.27 24.25 -38.93
CA PRO A 29 -5.52 25.44 -39.71
C PRO A 29 -5.26 26.72 -38.89
N PRO A 30 -5.10 27.89 -39.55
CA PRO A 30 -5.07 29.17 -38.86
C PRO A 30 -6.33 29.39 -37.99
N GLY A 31 -6.15 30.04 -36.83
CA GLY A 31 -7.27 30.36 -35.93
C GLY A 31 -7.67 29.24 -34.96
N TRP A 32 -6.87 28.19 -34.80
CA TRP A 32 -7.02 27.25 -33.70
C TRP A 32 -6.93 27.97 -32.34
N GLN A 33 -7.68 27.50 -31.34
CA GLN A 33 -7.69 28.07 -29.99
C GLN A 33 -7.22 27.08 -28.94
N ARG A 34 -7.65 25.81 -29.05
CA ARG A 34 -7.26 24.74 -28.10
C ARG A 34 -6.81 23.51 -28.87
N VAL A 35 -5.84 22.80 -28.33
CA VAL A 35 -5.30 21.55 -28.86
C VAL A 35 -5.16 20.58 -27.70
N ARG A 36 -5.49 19.31 -27.95
CA ARG A 36 -5.32 18.22 -27.00
C ARG A 36 -4.65 17.04 -27.71
N ALA A 37 -3.53 16.59 -27.18
CA ALA A 37 -2.86 15.38 -27.60
C ALA A 37 -2.90 14.35 -26.46
N GLU A 38 -3.30 13.13 -26.77
CA GLU A 38 -3.23 12.02 -25.81
C GLU A 38 -2.28 10.97 -26.38
N TYR A 39 -1.20 10.70 -25.65
CA TYR A 39 -0.25 9.64 -25.96
C TYR A 39 -0.46 8.48 -24.98
N ARG A 40 -0.47 7.25 -25.47
CA ARG A 40 -0.53 6.04 -24.66
C ARG A 40 0.47 5.01 -25.21
N ALA A 41 1.28 4.40 -24.36
CA ALA A 41 2.17 3.33 -24.78
C ALA A 41 2.43 2.27 -23.71
N ALA A 42 2.52 1.02 -24.17
CA ALA A 42 2.99 -0.12 -23.39
C ALA A 42 3.82 -1.03 -24.30
N GLY A 43 5.11 -1.19 -23.97
CA GLY A 43 6.06 -1.92 -24.80
C GLY A 43 6.17 -1.27 -26.18
N ARG A 44 5.83 -2.02 -27.24
CA ARG A 44 5.84 -1.54 -28.64
C ARG A 44 4.49 -1.01 -29.12
N HIS A 45 3.43 -1.14 -28.33
CA HIS A 45 2.11 -0.61 -28.69
C HIS A 45 2.04 0.87 -28.36
N ILE A 46 1.73 1.70 -29.36
CA ILE A 46 1.67 3.15 -29.22
C ILE A 46 0.37 3.65 -29.86
N GLU A 47 -0.39 4.44 -29.12
CA GLU A 47 -1.54 5.18 -29.62
C GLU A 47 -1.33 6.67 -29.36
N VAL A 48 -1.55 7.49 -30.39
CA VAL A 48 -1.56 8.94 -30.26
C VAL A 48 -2.84 9.46 -30.88
N ASP A 49 -3.58 10.26 -30.12
CA ASP A 49 -4.69 11.07 -30.61
C ASP A 49 -4.31 12.54 -30.58
N LEU A 50 -4.74 13.27 -31.62
CA LEU A 50 -4.55 14.71 -31.72
C LEU A 50 -5.86 15.34 -32.16
N ALA A 51 -6.32 16.34 -31.41
CA ALA A 51 -7.51 17.09 -31.75
C ALA A 51 -7.29 18.58 -31.49
N PHE A 52 -8.04 19.42 -32.20
CA PHE A 52 -8.06 20.86 -32.00
C PHE A 52 -9.49 21.40 -31.97
N ALA A 53 -9.68 22.55 -31.35
CA ALA A 53 -10.90 23.35 -31.40
C ALA A 53 -10.56 24.75 -31.91
N GLY A 54 -11.41 25.26 -32.80
CA GLY A 54 -11.38 26.64 -33.29
C GLY A 54 -12.30 27.55 -32.46
N PRO A 55 -12.66 28.73 -32.98
CA PRO A 55 -13.55 29.68 -32.30
C PRO A 55 -14.97 29.17 -32.05
N ASP A 56 -15.39 28.14 -32.79
CA ASP A 56 -16.68 27.48 -32.61
C ASP A 56 -16.70 26.49 -31.44
N GLY A 57 -15.56 26.26 -30.79
CA GLY A 57 -15.42 25.33 -29.67
C GLY A 57 -15.54 23.86 -30.04
N GLN A 58 -15.73 23.51 -31.33
CA GLN A 58 -15.91 22.13 -31.76
C GLN A 58 -14.57 21.41 -31.91
N TRP A 59 -14.43 20.27 -31.23
CA TRP A 59 -13.26 19.41 -31.33
C TRP A 59 -13.24 18.62 -32.63
N ARG A 60 -12.11 18.68 -33.34
CA ARG A 60 -11.87 17.95 -34.59
C ARG A 60 -10.59 17.15 -34.46
N GLN A 61 -10.68 15.85 -34.73
CA GLN A 61 -9.52 14.97 -34.78
C GLN A 61 -8.70 15.23 -36.03
N VAL A 62 -7.39 15.19 -35.89
CA VAL A 62 -6.43 15.24 -37.00
C VAL A 62 -5.42 14.11 -36.83
N ARG A 63 -4.79 13.71 -37.94
CA ARG A 63 -3.71 12.72 -37.88
C ARG A 63 -2.51 13.34 -37.14
N PRO A 64 -1.98 12.72 -36.08
CA PRO A 64 -0.78 13.20 -35.42
C PRO A 64 0.42 13.17 -36.39
N PRO A 65 1.22 14.24 -36.48
CA PRO A 65 2.49 14.22 -37.21
C PRO A 65 3.43 13.15 -36.65
N MET A 66 4.21 12.48 -37.50
CA MET A 66 5.15 11.43 -37.07
C MET A 66 6.20 11.97 -36.09
N GLU A 67 6.66 13.22 -36.28
CA GLU A 67 7.61 13.85 -35.36
C GLU A 67 7.03 13.96 -33.93
N VAL A 68 5.73 14.23 -33.79
CA VAL A 68 5.07 14.29 -32.47
C VAL A 68 5.12 12.93 -31.78
N VAL A 69 4.82 11.85 -32.51
CA VAL A 69 4.89 10.48 -31.98
C VAL A 69 6.31 10.14 -31.52
N GLN A 70 7.32 10.49 -32.33
CA GLN A 70 8.73 10.24 -32.03
C GLN A 70 9.21 11.04 -30.82
N LEU A 71 8.85 12.32 -30.71
CA LEU A 71 9.24 13.18 -29.61
C LEU A 71 8.62 12.74 -28.27
N PHE A 72 7.35 12.32 -28.26
CA PHE A 72 6.76 11.70 -27.07
C PHE A 72 7.48 10.41 -26.69
N GLY A 73 7.81 9.55 -27.66
CA GLY A 73 8.58 8.33 -27.41
C GLY A 73 9.97 8.63 -26.82
N GLN A 74 10.65 9.67 -27.31
CA GLN A 74 11.93 10.13 -26.78
C GLN A 74 11.79 10.67 -25.35
N LEU A 75 10.78 11.51 -25.11
CA LEU A 75 10.51 12.06 -23.78
C LEU A 75 10.21 10.93 -22.78
N ARG A 76 9.39 9.96 -23.17
CA ARG A 76 9.05 8.79 -22.37
C ARG A 76 10.29 7.96 -21.99
N ALA A 77 11.13 7.66 -22.97
CA ALA A 77 12.36 6.92 -22.74
C ALA A 77 13.31 7.69 -21.83
N GLY A 78 13.39 9.01 -22.01
CA GLY A 78 14.25 9.88 -21.22
C GLY A 78 13.76 10.19 -19.81
N MET A 79 12.46 10.04 -19.54
CA MET A 79 11.87 10.18 -18.19
C MET A 79 11.92 8.89 -17.37
N TYR A 80 12.51 7.82 -17.91
CA TYR A 80 12.70 6.58 -17.18
C TYR A 80 13.66 6.77 -16.00
N ALA A 81 13.27 6.25 -14.84
CA ALA A 81 14.14 6.06 -13.68
C ALA A 81 14.00 4.62 -13.18
N ALA A 82 15.10 3.99 -12.75
CA ALA A 82 15.11 2.55 -12.42
C ALA A 82 14.19 2.16 -11.24
N ASP A 83 13.96 3.07 -10.31
CA ASP A 83 13.09 2.89 -9.14
C ASP A 83 11.61 3.11 -9.47
N ARG A 84 11.31 4.09 -10.33
CA ARG A 84 9.93 4.51 -10.65
C ARG A 84 9.37 3.97 -11.97
N GLY A 85 10.23 3.55 -12.89
CA GLY A 85 9.87 3.25 -14.27
C GLY A 85 9.64 4.52 -15.10
N THR A 86 8.76 4.42 -16.09
CA THR A 86 8.28 5.56 -16.89
C THR A 86 6.75 5.57 -16.94
N TRP A 87 6.18 6.62 -17.51
CA TRP A 87 4.73 6.81 -17.66
C TRP A 87 4.15 5.99 -18.82
N LEU A 88 2.85 5.71 -18.72
CA LEU A 88 2.08 4.89 -19.68
C LEU A 88 1.12 5.74 -20.53
N SER A 89 0.69 6.88 -20.00
CA SER A 89 -0.03 7.88 -20.78
C SER A 89 0.43 9.30 -20.48
N ALA A 90 0.23 10.19 -21.44
CA ALA A 90 0.44 11.62 -21.31
C ALA A 90 -0.68 12.40 -21.99
N VAL A 91 -1.16 13.47 -21.35
CA VAL A 91 -2.13 14.40 -21.93
C VAL A 91 -1.44 15.75 -22.07
N TYR A 92 -1.37 16.26 -23.30
CA TYR A 92 -0.79 17.56 -23.61
C TYR A 92 -1.91 18.49 -24.05
N GLU A 93 -2.05 19.62 -23.39
CA GLU A 93 -3.01 20.66 -23.73
C GLU A 93 -2.28 21.93 -24.12
N LEU A 94 -2.71 22.56 -25.22
CA LEU A 94 -2.17 23.82 -25.70
C LEU A 94 -3.34 24.78 -25.97
N GLU A 95 -3.20 26.00 -25.50
CA GLU A 95 -4.14 27.09 -25.66
C GLU A 95 -3.43 28.30 -26.29
N ALA A 96 -4.05 28.87 -27.31
CA ALA A 96 -3.52 30.04 -27.98
C ALA A 96 -3.43 31.23 -26.99
N PRO A 97 -2.38 32.06 -27.06
CA PRO A 97 -1.33 32.06 -28.07
C PRO A 97 -0.13 31.15 -27.76
N ALA A 98 0.06 30.69 -26.52
CA ALA A 98 1.24 29.91 -26.16
C ALA A 98 1.13 29.12 -24.84
N ALA A 99 -0.02 29.14 -24.15
CA ALA A 99 -0.16 28.47 -22.86
C ALA A 99 -0.25 26.96 -23.08
N PHE A 100 0.50 26.17 -22.31
CA PHE A 100 0.42 24.72 -22.41
C PHE A 100 0.58 24.05 -21.04
N ALA A 101 0.02 22.85 -20.94
CA ALA A 101 0.18 21.94 -19.81
C ALA A 101 0.43 20.53 -20.33
N VAL A 102 1.15 19.73 -19.56
CA VAL A 102 1.34 18.31 -19.84
C VAL A 102 1.27 17.52 -18.55
N ASP A 103 0.42 16.50 -18.53
CA ASP A 103 0.25 15.58 -17.43
C ASP A 103 0.71 14.19 -17.85
N PHE A 104 1.46 13.52 -16.97
CA PHE A 104 1.96 12.16 -17.18
C PHE A 104 1.33 11.24 -16.15
N ASN A 105 0.93 10.04 -16.59
CA ASN A 105 0.31 9.05 -15.72
C ASN A 105 0.96 7.68 -15.92
N ALA A 106 1.38 7.09 -14.80
CA ALA A 106 1.94 5.74 -14.72
C ALA A 106 1.08 4.77 -13.88
N GLU A 107 0.04 5.29 -13.21
CA GLU A 107 -0.72 4.60 -12.17
C GLU A 107 -2.02 4.04 -12.72
N ASP A 108 -2.76 4.82 -13.51
CA ASP A 108 -4.05 4.42 -14.07
C ASP A 108 -3.89 3.65 -15.38
N GLU A 109 -4.77 2.68 -15.62
CA GLU A 109 -4.81 1.98 -16.90
C GLU A 109 -5.20 2.96 -18.02
N PRO A 110 -4.36 3.15 -19.06
CA PRO A 110 -4.72 4.03 -20.15
C PRO A 110 -5.96 3.54 -20.88
N ARG A 111 -6.80 4.47 -21.32
CA ARG A 111 -7.95 4.16 -22.19
C ARG A 111 -7.48 3.82 -23.59
N TRP A 112 -7.23 2.54 -23.85
CA TRP A 112 -6.83 2.02 -25.16
C TRP A 112 -7.99 2.00 -26.14
N ARG A 113 -7.74 2.35 -27.41
CA ARG A 113 -8.67 2.00 -28.49
C ARG A 113 -8.65 0.51 -28.76
N ASN A 114 -7.44 -0.05 -28.86
CA ASN A 114 -7.20 -1.48 -28.97
C ASN A 114 -6.21 -1.89 -27.87
N PRO A 115 -6.66 -2.60 -26.83
CA PRO A 115 -5.79 -3.00 -25.74
C PRO A 115 -4.57 -3.79 -26.23
N PRO A 116 -3.36 -3.46 -25.76
CA PRO A 116 -2.16 -4.27 -26.04
C PRO A 116 -2.36 -5.72 -25.58
N PRO A 117 -1.78 -6.70 -26.29
CA PRO A 117 -1.72 -8.08 -25.78
C PRO A 117 -0.84 -8.14 -24.52
N VAL A 118 -0.99 -9.20 -23.72
CA VAL A 118 -0.22 -9.40 -22.46
C VAL A 118 1.30 -9.27 -22.69
N ILE A 119 1.81 -9.79 -23.80
CA ILE A 119 3.24 -9.66 -24.15
C ILE A 119 3.70 -8.20 -24.28
N GLY A 120 2.82 -7.27 -24.69
CA GLY A 120 3.12 -5.85 -24.75
C GLY A 120 3.34 -5.23 -23.36
N PHE A 121 2.55 -5.66 -22.37
CA PHE A 121 2.72 -5.23 -20.97
C PHE A 121 3.94 -5.92 -20.30
N GLN A 122 4.28 -7.13 -20.71
CA GLN A 122 5.52 -7.77 -20.25
C GLN A 122 6.77 -7.11 -20.86
N ASP A 123 6.71 -6.76 -22.15
CA ASP A 123 7.75 -5.97 -22.84
C ASP A 123 7.93 -4.60 -22.18
N GLU A 124 6.83 -3.97 -21.75
CA GLU A 124 6.83 -2.72 -21.00
C GLU A 124 7.65 -2.81 -19.72
N LEU A 125 7.34 -3.77 -18.84
CA LEU A 125 8.08 -3.96 -17.58
C LEU A 125 9.53 -4.40 -17.80
N ARG A 126 9.83 -5.08 -18.91
CA ARG A 126 11.21 -5.46 -19.28
C ARG A 126 12.02 -4.25 -19.76
N THR A 127 11.39 -3.36 -20.51
CA THR A 127 12.05 -2.18 -21.10
C THR A 127 12.18 -1.05 -20.09
N PHE A 128 11.16 -0.87 -19.25
CA PHE A 128 11.10 0.12 -18.18
C PHE A 128 10.81 -0.56 -16.83
N PRO A 129 11.82 -1.28 -16.27
CA PRO A 129 11.74 -1.84 -14.93
C PRO A 129 11.36 -0.79 -13.90
N ARG A 130 10.64 -1.20 -12.87
CA ARG A 130 10.26 -0.34 -11.75
C ARG A 130 10.23 -1.16 -10.49
N ALA A 131 10.36 -0.52 -9.34
CA ALA A 131 10.20 -1.19 -8.06
C ALA A 131 8.83 -1.88 -8.00
N ASP A 132 8.74 -3.01 -7.31
CA ASP A 132 7.52 -3.81 -7.25
C ASP A 132 6.34 -2.94 -6.76
N GLU A 133 6.57 -2.10 -5.76
CA GLU A 133 5.58 -1.16 -5.19
C GLU A 133 5.09 -0.10 -6.18
N ARG A 134 5.80 0.11 -7.28
CA ARG A 134 5.47 1.06 -8.36
C ARG A 134 4.80 0.39 -9.56
N ILE A 135 4.53 -0.92 -9.50
CA ILE A 135 3.71 -1.62 -10.49
C ILE A 135 2.24 -1.53 -10.05
N PRO A 136 1.36 -0.83 -10.80
CA PRO A 136 -0.06 -0.74 -10.45
C PRO A 136 -0.76 -2.09 -10.49
N ASP A 137 -1.81 -2.25 -9.68
CA ASP A 137 -2.51 -3.55 -9.54
C ASP A 137 -3.12 -4.07 -10.84
N TRP A 138 -3.69 -3.18 -11.66
CA TRP A 138 -4.23 -3.57 -12.96
C TRP A 138 -3.13 -4.13 -13.87
N LEU A 139 -1.92 -3.56 -13.82
CA LEU A 139 -0.80 -4.00 -14.64
C LEU A 139 -0.27 -5.33 -14.13
N ARG A 140 -0.14 -5.49 -12.80
CA ARG A 140 0.19 -6.77 -12.15
C ARG A 140 -0.75 -7.88 -12.60
N HIS A 141 -2.06 -7.62 -12.52
CA HIS A 141 -3.08 -8.57 -12.93
C HIS A 141 -2.93 -8.96 -14.41
N ARG A 142 -2.72 -7.99 -15.31
CA ARG A 142 -2.54 -8.28 -16.74
C ARG A 142 -1.33 -9.13 -17.06
N VAL A 143 -0.21 -8.96 -16.33
CA VAL A 143 1.02 -9.72 -16.59
C VAL A 143 1.14 -11.01 -15.76
N GLY A 144 0.17 -11.30 -14.90
CA GLY A 144 0.16 -12.49 -14.04
C GLY A 144 1.12 -12.42 -12.86
N LEU A 145 1.48 -11.22 -12.40
CA LEU A 145 2.21 -11.04 -11.15
C LEU A 145 1.29 -11.33 -9.95
N PRO A 146 1.82 -11.85 -8.83
CA PRO A 146 1.05 -11.98 -7.62
C PRO A 146 0.48 -10.62 -7.20
N PRO A 147 -0.72 -10.59 -6.57
CA PRO A 147 -1.27 -9.37 -6.02
C PRO A 147 -0.26 -8.76 -5.06
N ARG A 148 -0.22 -7.43 -4.99
CA ARG A 148 0.61 -6.75 -4.00
C ARG A 148 0.17 -7.21 -2.62
N VAL A 149 1.10 -7.74 -1.83
CA VAL A 149 0.87 -7.89 -0.39
C VAL A 149 0.96 -6.46 0.15
N GLU A 150 -0.17 -5.77 0.21
CA GLU A 150 -0.23 -4.54 0.98
C GLU A 150 0.11 -4.90 2.43
N PRO A 151 0.96 -4.12 3.12
CA PRO A 151 0.99 -4.21 4.57
C PRO A 151 -0.44 -3.94 5.02
N VAL A 152 -1.08 -4.96 5.60
CA VAL A 152 -2.43 -4.86 6.13
C VAL A 152 -2.43 -3.62 7.01
N PRO A 153 -3.25 -2.59 6.72
CA PRO A 153 -3.30 -1.41 7.56
C PRO A 153 -3.57 -1.93 8.97
N PRO A 154 -2.71 -1.61 9.94
CA PRO A 154 -2.72 -2.30 11.20
C PRO A 154 -4.09 -2.09 11.83
N GLY A 155 -4.81 -3.19 12.03
CA GLY A 155 -6.10 -3.16 12.72
C GLY A 155 -5.93 -2.40 14.04
N GLU A 156 -7.01 -1.76 14.50
CA GLU A 156 -7.00 -1.12 15.82
C GLU A 156 -6.47 -2.13 16.85
N LEU A 157 -5.34 -1.80 17.49
CA LEU A 157 -4.78 -2.60 18.57
C LEU A 157 -5.78 -2.61 19.72
N ARG A 158 -6.11 -3.80 20.22
CA ARG A 158 -7.05 -3.99 21.33
C ARG A 158 -6.35 -4.54 22.55
N THR A 159 -6.64 -4.00 23.73
CA THR A 159 -6.11 -4.53 24.98
C THR A 159 -7.10 -5.51 25.59
N ALA A 160 -6.63 -6.71 25.92
CA ALA A 160 -7.43 -7.74 26.57
C ALA A 160 -7.60 -7.46 28.06
N ASN A 161 -8.82 -7.61 28.54
CA ASN A 161 -9.14 -7.46 29.96
C ASN A 161 -8.79 -8.74 30.73
N VAL A 162 -8.01 -8.59 31.79
CA VAL A 162 -7.64 -9.71 32.69
C VAL A 162 -8.87 -10.31 33.38
N TYR A 163 -9.79 -9.44 33.81
CA TYR A 163 -11.07 -9.76 34.46
C TYR A 163 -12.19 -8.87 33.87
N ASP A 164 -13.46 -9.20 34.11
CA ASP A 164 -14.61 -8.50 33.50
C ASP A 164 -15.03 -7.23 34.28
N GLY A 165 -14.49 -7.05 35.48
CA GLY A 165 -14.75 -5.89 36.32
C GLY A 165 -14.22 -6.11 37.73
N ARG A 166 -14.64 -5.23 38.65
CA ARG A 166 -14.40 -5.37 40.09
C ARG A 166 -15.71 -5.20 40.85
N ASP A 167 -15.84 -5.86 41.99
CA ASP A 167 -16.98 -5.68 42.89
C ASP A 167 -16.82 -4.43 43.76
N ASP A 168 -17.84 -4.14 44.59
CA ASP A 168 -17.85 -2.99 45.50
C ASP A 168 -16.72 -3.03 46.55
N THR A 169 -16.08 -4.19 46.73
CA THR A 169 -14.94 -4.39 47.63
C THR A 169 -13.59 -4.31 46.90
N GLY A 170 -13.61 -4.07 45.59
CA GLY A 170 -12.45 -3.98 44.73
C GLY A 170 -11.89 -5.33 44.30
N ARG A 171 -12.58 -6.46 44.52
CA ARG A 171 -12.10 -7.78 44.09
C ARG A 171 -12.42 -8.02 42.61
N PRO A 172 -11.52 -8.67 41.85
CA PRO A 172 -11.78 -9.03 40.46
C PRO A 172 -13.05 -9.89 40.30
N ILE A 173 -13.91 -9.51 39.37
CA ILE A 173 -15.08 -10.30 38.95
C ILE A 173 -14.77 -10.94 37.61
N VAL A 174 -15.00 -12.25 37.51
CA VAL A 174 -14.89 -12.99 36.25
C VAL A 174 -16.18 -13.79 36.02
N ASN A 175 -16.92 -13.41 34.99
CA ASN A 175 -18.18 -14.01 34.57
C ASN A 175 -18.02 -14.60 33.17
N ARG A 176 -17.14 -15.61 33.07
CA ARG A 176 -16.76 -16.25 31.80
C ARG A 176 -17.00 -17.76 31.85
N PRO A 177 -17.37 -18.40 30.73
CA PRO A 177 -17.48 -19.85 30.68
C PRO A 177 -16.11 -20.50 30.90
N SER A 178 -16.11 -21.68 31.53
CA SER A 178 -14.88 -22.45 31.72
C SER A 178 -14.28 -22.91 30.40
N VAL A 179 -12.95 -22.87 30.30
CA VAL A 179 -12.22 -23.35 29.12
C VAL A 179 -12.03 -24.86 29.21
N ASP A 180 -12.32 -25.58 28.12
CA ASP A 180 -11.98 -27.00 27.96
C ASP A 180 -10.47 -27.23 28.19
N PRO A 181 -10.05 -28.32 28.88
CA PRO A 181 -8.64 -28.61 29.12
C PRO A 181 -7.75 -28.63 27.87
N GLN A 182 -8.23 -29.12 26.72
CA GLN A 182 -7.45 -29.14 25.48
C GLN A 182 -7.27 -27.74 24.90
N LEU A 183 -8.34 -26.94 24.93
CA LEU A 183 -8.31 -25.55 24.51
C LEU A 183 -7.40 -24.70 25.42
N ARG A 184 -7.38 -25.01 26.72
CA ARG A 184 -6.51 -24.31 27.70
C ARG A 184 -5.04 -24.42 27.34
N GLU A 185 -4.53 -25.62 27.05
CA GLU A 185 -3.12 -25.82 26.70
C GLU A 185 -2.74 -25.10 25.39
N ALA A 186 -3.64 -25.13 24.40
CA ALA A 186 -3.45 -24.41 23.13
C ALA A 186 -3.42 -22.89 23.33
N LEU A 187 -4.32 -22.35 24.18
CA LEU A 187 -4.33 -20.93 24.53
C LEU A 187 -3.06 -20.52 25.30
N LEU A 188 -2.62 -21.31 26.28
CA LEU A 188 -1.38 -21.03 27.02
C LEU A 188 -0.18 -20.97 26.07
N THR A 189 -0.07 -21.95 25.17
CA THR A 189 1.00 -22.00 24.16
C THR A 189 1.00 -20.74 23.30
N TYR A 190 -0.16 -20.32 22.80
CA TYR A 190 -0.28 -19.12 21.97
C TYR A 190 0.08 -17.84 22.75
N LEU A 191 -0.53 -17.65 23.94
CA LEU A 191 -0.39 -16.44 24.75
C LEU A 191 1.06 -16.24 25.23
N GLU A 192 1.82 -17.32 25.40
CA GLU A 192 3.20 -17.28 25.89
C GLU A 192 4.27 -17.29 24.80
N ALA A 193 3.93 -17.74 23.60
CA ALA A 193 4.84 -17.68 22.46
C ALA A 193 4.87 -16.28 21.82
N ALA A 194 3.86 -15.44 22.06
CA ALA A 194 3.77 -14.09 21.49
C ALA A 194 4.91 -13.17 21.98
N PRO A 195 5.44 -12.28 21.12
CA PRO A 195 6.52 -11.37 21.48
C PRO A 195 6.14 -10.45 22.65
N VAL A 196 7.11 -10.23 23.55
CA VAL A 196 7.00 -9.28 24.67
C VAL A 196 7.35 -7.88 24.16
N VAL A 197 6.46 -6.91 24.40
CA VAL A 197 6.65 -5.51 23.98
C VAL A 197 7.04 -4.59 25.13
N LEU A 198 6.62 -4.91 26.35
CA LEU A 198 6.98 -4.18 27.56
C LEU A 198 7.17 -5.17 28.69
N ALA A 199 8.22 -5.00 29.50
CA ALA A 199 8.45 -5.84 30.67
C ALA A 199 9.10 -5.05 31.80
N ALA A 200 8.55 -5.18 32.99
CA ALA A 200 9.18 -4.76 34.23
C ALA A 200 9.99 -5.91 34.84
N ARG A 201 10.92 -5.57 35.75
CA ARG A 201 11.78 -6.56 36.42
C ARG A 201 11.12 -7.20 37.64
N ASN A 202 10.10 -6.55 38.20
CA ASN A 202 9.35 -7.02 39.36
C ASN A 202 8.11 -7.84 38.93
N LEU A 203 7.58 -8.59 39.89
CA LEU A 203 6.30 -9.31 39.77
C LEU A 203 5.24 -8.59 40.60
N ASP A 204 4.00 -8.68 40.17
CA ASP A 204 2.84 -8.15 40.89
C ASP A 204 2.26 -9.19 41.86
N ALA A 205 1.42 -8.73 42.78
CA ALA A 205 0.69 -9.59 43.70
C ALA A 205 -0.39 -10.40 42.95
N ASP A 206 -0.58 -11.66 43.35
CA ASP A 206 -1.67 -12.48 42.86
C ASP A 206 -2.98 -12.07 43.56
N GLU A 207 -3.92 -11.50 42.80
CA GLU A 207 -5.19 -11.01 43.34
C GLU A 207 -6.15 -12.13 43.78
N PHE A 208 -5.92 -13.37 43.36
CA PHE A 208 -6.71 -14.54 43.71
C PHE A 208 -6.04 -15.42 44.78
N ALA A 209 -4.74 -15.24 45.03
CA ALA A 209 -3.98 -15.92 46.08
C ALA A 209 -3.25 -14.91 46.99
N PRO A 210 -3.94 -14.36 48.01
CA PRO A 210 -3.36 -13.38 48.91
C PRO A 210 -2.09 -13.91 49.60
N GLY A 211 -0.95 -13.31 49.30
CA GLY A 211 0.37 -13.68 49.82
C GLY A 211 1.40 -14.03 48.74
N ASP A 212 0.94 -14.37 47.53
CA ASP A 212 1.81 -14.65 46.40
C ASP A 212 2.15 -13.36 45.62
N GLN A 213 3.40 -13.26 45.17
CA GLN A 213 3.90 -12.18 44.33
C GLN A 213 4.64 -12.76 43.12
N ASP A 214 3.89 -13.41 42.24
CA ASP A 214 4.39 -14.19 41.10
C ASP A 214 3.79 -13.78 39.74
N VAL A 215 2.95 -12.74 39.70
CA VAL A 215 2.28 -12.29 38.48
C VAL A 215 3.26 -11.51 37.58
N PRO A 216 3.52 -11.94 36.34
CA PRO A 216 4.45 -11.24 35.46
C PRO A 216 3.95 -9.86 35.01
N LEU A 217 4.74 -8.81 35.30
CA LEU A 217 4.52 -7.45 34.80
C LEU A 217 5.13 -7.28 33.42
N ASN A 218 4.55 -7.97 32.44
CA ASN A 218 4.89 -7.80 31.03
C ASN A 218 3.63 -7.67 30.18
N PHE A 219 3.80 -7.16 28.96
CA PHE A 219 2.78 -7.11 27.93
C PHE A 219 3.28 -7.80 26.68
N ARG A 220 2.38 -8.55 26.04
CA ARG A 220 2.65 -9.29 24.79
C ARG A 220 1.64 -8.89 23.73
N THR A 221 1.98 -9.12 22.46
CA THR A 221 1.08 -8.84 21.34
C THR A 221 1.23 -9.85 20.20
N ASP A 222 0.15 -10.10 19.46
CA ASP A 222 0.15 -10.78 18.16
C ASP A 222 -0.05 -9.84 16.97
N GLY A 223 0.05 -8.53 17.21
CA GLY A 223 -0.15 -7.48 16.21
C GLY A 223 -1.61 -7.02 16.06
N THR A 224 -2.57 -7.66 16.73
CA THR A 224 -3.96 -7.19 16.81
C THR A 224 -4.41 -7.01 18.25
N TRP A 225 -4.04 -7.93 19.13
CA TRP A 225 -4.32 -7.87 20.55
C TRP A 225 -3.05 -7.63 21.37
N ILE A 226 -3.24 -6.95 22.50
CA ILE A 226 -2.24 -6.75 23.55
C ILE A 226 -2.81 -7.37 24.82
N TRP A 227 -2.02 -8.16 25.53
CA TRP A 227 -2.43 -8.72 26.82
C TRP A 227 -1.31 -8.66 27.84
N ALA A 228 -1.70 -8.47 29.10
CA ALA A 228 -0.80 -8.53 30.24
C ALA A 228 -0.36 -9.97 30.52
N GLY A 229 0.84 -10.13 31.09
CA GLY A 229 1.38 -11.41 31.55
C GLY A 229 0.51 -12.11 32.61
N ALA A 230 -0.37 -11.35 33.27
CA ALA A 230 -1.40 -11.87 34.15
C ALA A 230 -2.39 -12.82 33.45
N VAL A 231 -2.69 -12.62 32.16
CA VAL A 231 -3.67 -13.44 31.42
C VAL A 231 -3.23 -14.92 31.32
N PRO A 232 -2.05 -15.26 30.74
CA PRO A 232 -1.58 -16.65 30.74
C PRO A 232 -1.26 -17.16 32.15
N HIS A 233 -0.80 -16.29 33.06
CA HIS A 233 -0.51 -16.68 34.44
C HIS A 233 -1.76 -17.18 35.18
N TYR A 234 -2.86 -16.40 35.17
CA TYR A 234 -4.11 -16.78 35.82
C TYR A 234 -4.83 -17.92 35.11
N LEU A 235 -4.73 -18.03 33.78
CA LEU A 235 -5.23 -19.19 33.05
C LEU A 235 -4.54 -20.49 33.52
N ARG A 236 -3.21 -20.44 33.74
CA ARG A 236 -2.46 -21.60 34.23
C ARG A 236 -2.76 -21.91 35.70
N LYS A 237 -2.62 -20.91 36.58
CA LYS A 237 -2.63 -21.12 38.03
C LYS A 237 -4.05 -21.33 38.57
N HIS A 238 -5.00 -20.52 38.10
CA HIS A 238 -6.37 -20.50 38.61
C HIS A 238 -7.40 -21.06 37.63
N GLY A 239 -6.99 -21.45 36.42
CA GLY A 239 -7.91 -21.89 35.37
C GLY A 239 -8.78 -20.75 34.84
N LEU A 240 -8.35 -19.49 35.01
CA LEU A 240 -9.14 -18.32 34.68
C LEU A 240 -9.23 -18.11 33.16
N PRO A 241 -10.41 -18.19 32.54
CA PRO A 241 -10.58 -17.99 31.09
C PRO A 241 -10.12 -16.58 30.64
N PRO A 242 -9.36 -16.45 29.54
CA PRO A 242 -9.12 -15.17 28.89
C PRO A 242 -10.41 -14.54 28.36
N GLU A 243 -10.35 -13.27 27.96
CA GLU A 243 -11.50 -12.56 27.40
C GLU A 243 -12.09 -13.32 26.19
N PRO A 244 -13.42 -13.52 26.10
CA PRO A 244 -14.02 -14.30 25.02
C PRO A 244 -13.68 -13.79 23.61
N ALA A 245 -13.59 -12.48 23.42
CA ALA A 245 -13.21 -11.88 22.14
C ALA A 245 -11.76 -12.20 21.75
N LEU A 246 -10.85 -12.27 22.73
CA LEU A 246 -9.47 -12.72 22.51
C LEU A 246 -9.43 -14.22 22.19
N VAL A 247 -10.19 -15.05 22.89
CA VAL A 247 -10.27 -16.49 22.61
C VAL A 247 -10.80 -16.74 21.19
N GLN A 248 -11.84 -16.03 20.78
CA GLN A 248 -12.39 -16.12 19.42
C GLN A 248 -11.34 -15.73 18.36
N HIS A 249 -10.63 -14.62 18.58
CA HIS A 249 -9.56 -14.18 17.70
C HIS A 249 -8.45 -15.23 17.54
N ILE A 250 -8.00 -15.83 18.65
CA ILE A 250 -6.98 -16.90 18.62
C ILE A 250 -7.47 -18.13 17.85
N HIS A 251 -8.74 -18.50 18.04
CA HIS A 251 -9.37 -19.60 17.33
C HIS A 251 -9.50 -19.32 15.82
N ASP A 252 -9.93 -18.12 15.42
CA ASP A 252 -10.06 -17.72 14.01
C ASP A 252 -8.70 -17.70 13.28
N ARG A 253 -7.62 -17.53 14.03
CA ARG A 253 -6.23 -17.63 13.55
C ARG A 253 -5.65 -19.03 13.64
N ALA A 254 -6.45 -20.04 13.98
CA ALA A 254 -6.03 -21.43 14.15
C ALA A 254 -4.81 -21.59 15.07
N PHE A 255 -4.71 -20.76 16.13
CA PHE A 255 -3.58 -20.74 17.07
C PHE A 255 -2.21 -20.45 16.43
N GLN A 256 -2.18 -19.74 15.29
CA GLN A 256 -0.95 -19.36 14.61
C GLN A 256 -0.54 -17.90 14.89
N LEU A 257 0.65 -17.73 15.46
CA LEU A 257 1.28 -16.43 15.62
C LEU A 257 1.94 -16.01 14.30
N SER A 258 1.63 -14.80 13.84
CA SER A 258 2.35 -14.15 12.75
C SER A 258 3.52 -13.35 13.29
N GLU A 259 4.51 -13.09 12.44
CA GLU A 259 5.55 -12.11 12.75
C GLU A 259 4.93 -10.73 12.95
N VAL A 260 5.29 -10.07 14.04
CA VAL A 260 4.84 -8.72 14.38
C VAL A 260 5.98 -7.76 14.03
N ASP A 261 5.72 -6.82 13.13
CA ASP A 261 6.70 -5.81 12.72
C ASP A 261 7.00 -4.79 13.84
N GLU A 262 8.18 -4.16 13.77
CA GLU A 262 8.60 -3.17 14.78
C GLU A 262 7.63 -1.99 14.93
N PRO A 263 7.08 -1.38 13.86
CA PRO A 263 6.10 -0.30 14.00
C PRO A 263 4.85 -0.70 14.79
N THR A 264 4.38 -1.95 14.67
CA THR A 264 3.24 -2.42 15.46
C THR A 264 3.61 -2.62 16.93
N LYS A 265 4.83 -3.08 17.22
CA LYS A 265 5.33 -3.18 18.61
C LYS A 265 5.43 -1.81 19.27
N ASP A 266 5.97 -0.81 18.59
CA ASP A 266 6.09 0.57 19.10
C ASP A 266 4.71 1.16 19.43
N ARG A 267 3.73 0.95 18.56
CA ARG A 267 2.34 1.37 18.81
C ARG A 267 1.70 0.64 20.00
N ALA A 268 2.01 -0.65 20.18
CA ALA A 268 1.54 -1.39 21.33
C ALA A 268 2.11 -0.82 22.63
N VAL A 269 3.41 -0.45 22.65
CA VAL A 269 4.05 0.22 23.79
C VAL A 269 3.37 1.55 24.09
N ALA A 270 3.19 2.41 23.09
CA ALA A 270 2.54 3.72 23.25
C ALA A 270 1.12 3.60 23.84
N LEU A 271 0.33 2.61 23.39
CA LEU A 271 -1.02 2.37 23.91
C LEU A 271 -1.01 1.93 25.38
N ILE A 272 0.01 1.19 25.82
CA ILE A 272 0.17 0.77 27.22
C ILE A 272 0.65 1.93 28.10
N THR A 273 1.56 2.78 27.60
CA THR A 273 2.14 3.89 28.37
C THR A 273 1.27 5.15 28.36
N GLY A 274 0.33 5.26 27.42
CA GLY A 274 -0.56 6.42 27.27
C GLY A 274 0.09 7.62 26.56
N ASP A 275 1.12 7.37 25.75
CA ASP A 275 1.83 8.37 24.92
C ASP A 275 1.20 8.50 23.52
#